data_AF-A0A9D8QJY3-F1
#
_entry.id   AF-A0A9D8QJY3-F1
#
_cell.length_a   1.000
_cell.length_b   1.000
_cell.length_c   1.000
_cell.angle_alpha   90.00
_cell.angle_beta   90.00
_cell.angle_gamma   90.00
#
_symmetry.space_group_name_H-M   'P 1'
#
loop_
_entity.id
_entity.type
_entity.pdbx_description
1 polymer ?
#
loop_
_entity_poly.entity_id
_entity_poly.type
_entity_poly.pdbx_seq_one_letter_code
_entity_poly.pdbx_strand_id
1 'polypeptide(L)'
;MPGAPFVLVHGGWHGAWCWDRLRPWLSAAGARVVAPDLPGHGEDRTPLARLTPTSSVERVADAVRAEDAPVVLVGHSSGGMLVSAVGDLLPERIAALVYVSAFLLPAGVTPPAVMRDDGESLLPSSLVVDGDGRTASLRREDARQVFYADCDDEVANWALDRLQPEPRVVGTPPTGQASTSPFLDLPRFYVECTKDRALGPRT
;
A
#
# COMPACT_ATOMS: atom_id res chain seq x y z
N MET A 1 -26.18 -11.94 6.11
CA MET A 1 -25.60 -10.59 5.96
C MET A 1 -24.52 -10.69 4.89
N PRO A 2 -24.49 -9.84 3.87
CA PRO A 2 -23.30 -9.75 3.02
C PRO A 2 -22.08 -9.46 3.90
N GLY A 3 -20.93 -10.04 3.57
CA GLY A 3 -19.69 -9.81 4.30
C GLY A 3 -19.30 -8.32 4.26
N ALA A 4 -18.52 -7.85 5.24
CA ALA A 4 -18.04 -6.47 5.26
C ALA A 4 -17.31 -6.15 3.94
N PRO A 5 -17.49 -4.94 3.36
CA PRO A 5 -16.77 -4.53 2.17
C PRO A 5 -15.25 -4.46 2.43
N PHE A 6 -14.45 -4.85 1.44
CA PHE A 6 -13.00 -4.78 1.48
C PHE A 6 -12.54 -3.61 0.61
N VAL A 7 -11.71 -2.73 1.18
CA VAL A 7 -11.00 -1.68 0.44
C VAL A 7 -9.53 -2.07 0.41
N LEU A 8 -9.00 -2.38 -0.77
CA LEU A 8 -7.64 -2.87 -0.98
C LEU A 8 -6.74 -1.75 -1.52
N VAL A 9 -5.72 -1.37 -0.75
CA VAL A 9 -4.80 -0.27 -1.03
C VAL A 9 -3.45 -0.84 -1.45
N HIS A 10 -3.04 -0.56 -2.69
CA HIS A 10 -1.76 -1.00 -3.22
C HIS A 10 -0.59 -0.22 -2.60
N GLY A 11 0.62 -0.79 -2.73
CA GLY A 11 1.87 -0.13 -2.35
C GLY A 11 2.50 0.61 -3.53
N GLY A 12 3.72 1.09 -3.33
CA GLY A 12 4.46 1.84 -4.35
C GLY A 12 4.73 1.02 -5.61
N TRP A 13 4.94 1.69 -6.74
CA TRP A 13 5.16 1.16 -8.09
C TRP A 13 3.98 0.37 -8.69
N HIS A 14 3.00 0.02 -7.87
CA HIS A 14 1.84 -0.76 -8.27
C HIS A 14 0.63 0.15 -8.54
N GLY A 15 -0.39 -0.42 -9.16
CA GLY A 15 -1.75 0.11 -9.17
C GLY A 15 -2.72 -0.93 -8.60
N ALA A 16 -4.02 -0.64 -8.62
CA ALA A 16 -5.06 -1.53 -8.15
C ALA A 16 -5.02 -2.92 -8.82
N TRP A 17 -4.46 -3.00 -10.03
CA TRP A 17 -4.24 -4.26 -10.76
C TRP A 17 -3.48 -5.31 -9.95
N CYS A 18 -2.66 -4.94 -8.95
CA CYS A 18 -1.96 -5.92 -8.12
C CYS A 18 -2.93 -6.85 -7.35
N TRP A 19 -4.17 -6.40 -7.17
CA TRP A 19 -5.23 -7.17 -6.53
C TRP A 19 -6.08 -8.00 -7.49
N ASP A 20 -5.86 -7.95 -8.81
CA ASP A 20 -6.70 -8.61 -9.83
C ASP A 20 -6.85 -10.10 -9.59
N ARG A 21 -5.79 -10.76 -9.13
CA ARG A 21 -5.81 -12.20 -8.84
C ARG A 21 -6.45 -12.52 -7.49
N LEU A 22 -6.51 -11.58 -6.54
CA LEU A 22 -7.11 -11.77 -5.21
C LEU A 22 -8.60 -11.42 -5.17
N ARG A 23 -9.00 -10.36 -5.88
CA ARG A 23 -10.39 -9.85 -5.90
C ARG A 23 -11.44 -10.94 -6.16
N PRO A 24 -11.27 -11.88 -7.11
CA PRO A 24 -12.23 -12.94 -7.37
C PRO A 24 -12.41 -13.89 -6.18
N TRP A 25 -11.35 -14.20 -5.43
CA TRP A 25 -11.42 -15.09 -4.26
C TRP A 25 -12.23 -14.47 -3.12
N LEU A 26 -11.96 -13.19 -2.83
CA LEU A 26 -12.73 -12.44 -1.83
C LEU A 26 -14.21 -12.29 -2.25
N SER A 27 -14.45 -12.02 -3.54
CA SER A 27 -15.81 -11.91 -4.07
C SER A 27 -16.56 -13.24 -4.01
N ALA A 28 -15.90 -14.36 -4.33
CA ALA A 28 -16.46 -15.70 -4.21
C ALA A 28 -16.78 -16.09 -2.76
N ALA A 29 -16.04 -15.54 -1.79
CA ALA A 29 -16.34 -15.65 -0.36
C ALA A 29 -17.50 -14.73 0.10
N GLY A 30 -18.14 -14.00 -0.82
CA GLY A 30 -19.30 -13.16 -0.55
C GLY A 30 -18.97 -11.74 -0.09
N ALA A 31 -17.71 -11.30 -0.21
CA ALA A 31 -17.31 -9.94 0.10
C ALA A 31 -17.52 -9.00 -1.10
N ARG A 32 -17.97 -7.77 -0.81
CA ARG A 32 -17.82 -6.65 -1.76
C ARG A 32 -16.35 -6.22 -1.74
N VAL A 33 -15.73 -6.02 -2.90
CA VAL A 33 -14.31 -5.65 -2.97
C VAL A 33 -14.14 -4.41 -3.85
N VAL A 34 -13.42 -3.43 -3.32
CA VAL A 34 -13.01 -2.21 -4.01
C VAL A 34 -11.50 -2.08 -3.89
N ALA A 35 -10.84 -1.71 -4.99
CA ALA A 35 -9.42 -1.41 -4.98
C ALA A 35 -9.22 -0.13 -5.81
N PRO A 36 -9.07 1.05 -5.17
CA PRO A 36 -8.83 2.28 -5.90
C PRO A 36 -7.39 2.31 -6.42
N ASP A 37 -7.21 2.88 -7.61
CA ASP A 37 -5.90 3.40 -7.99
C ASP A 37 -5.61 4.67 -7.17
N LEU A 38 -4.41 4.73 -6.60
CA LEU A 38 -3.91 5.94 -5.96
C LEU A 38 -3.61 7.02 -7.03
N PRO A 39 -3.67 8.31 -6.69
CA PRO A 39 -3.37 9.38 -7.64
C PRO A 39 -1.99 9.20 -8.28
N GLY A 40 -1.94 9.26 -9.62
CA GLY A 40 -0.72 9.03 -10.40
C GLY A 40 -0.29 7.56 -10.54
N HIS A 41 -1.14 6.60 -10.15
CA HIS A 41 -0.89 5.16 -10.25
C HIS A 41 -1.97 4.44 -11.06
N GLY A 42 -1.65 3.25 -11.55
CA GLY A 42 -2.55 2.38 -12.33
C GLY A 42 -3.20 3.11 -13.51
N GLU A 43 -4.53 3.21 -13.49
CA GLU A 43 -5.31 3.96 -14.48
C GLU A 43 -5.56 5.43 -14.11
N ASP A 44 -5.18 5.87 -12.91
CA ASP A 44 -5.27 7.26 -12.51
C ASP A 44 -4.22 8.11 -13.24
N ARG A 45 -4.69 9.15 -13.95
CA ARG A 45 -3.85 10.05 -14.76
C ARG A 45 -3.62 11.40 -14.10
N THR A 46 -3.76 11.51 -12.78
CA THR A 46 -3.49 12.76 -12.06
C THR A 46 -2.05 13.19 -12.32
N PRO A 47 -1.81 14.40 -12.88
CA PRO A 47 -0.46 14.85 -13.16
C PRO A 47 0.38 14.97 -11.88
N LEU A 48 1.65 14.55 -11.92
CA LEU A 48 2.56 14.63 -10.77
C LEU A 48 2.60 16.03 -10.11
N ALA A 49 2.50 17.09 -10.93
CA ALA A 49 2.48 18.48 -10.45
C ALA A 49 1.24 18.85 -9.61
N ARG A 50 0.20 18.03 -9.61
CA ARG A 50 -1.02 18.21 -8.80
C ARG A 50 -1.06 17.31 -7.56
N LEU A 51 -0.10 16.40 -7.44
CA LEU A 51 -0.03 15.52 -6.28
C LEU A 51 0.44 16.29 -5.05
N THR A 52 -0.25 16.05 -3.94
CA THR A 52 0.07 16.53 -2.60
C THR A 52 0.46 15.35 -1.71
N PRO A 53 1.13 15.58 -0.57
CA PRO A 53 1.39 14.53 0.40
C PRO A 53 0.12 13.82 0.93
N THR A 54 -1.05 14.48 0.85
CA THR A 54 -2.32 13.93 1.33
C THR A 54 -3.17 13.27 0.24
N SER A 55 -2.82 13.44 -1.05
CA SER A 55 -3.64 12.99 -2.18
C SER A 55 -4.04 11.51 -2.11
N SER A 56 -3.10 10.65 -1.71
CA SER A 56 -3.37 9.21 -1.56
C SER A 56 -4.24 8.88 -0.35
N VAL A 57 -4.06 9.59 0.77
CA VAL A 57 -4.92 9.44 1.97
C VAL A 57 -6.35 9.87 1.64
N GLU A 58 -6.51 11.00 0.95
CA GLU A 58 -7.82 11.51 0.50
C GLU A 58 -8.51 10.51 -0.42
N ARG A 59 -7.79 9.96 -1.42
CA ARG A 59 -8.34 8.94 -2.33
C ARG A 59 -8.82 7.69 -1.59
N VAL A 60 -8.05 7.20 -0.62
CA VAL A 60 -8.44 6.01 0.16
C VAL A 60 -9.62 6.35 1.08
N ALA A 61 -9.61 7.51 1.74
CA ALA A 61 -10.71 7.96 2.58
C ALA A 61 -12.02 8.09 1.79
N ASP A 62 -11.97 8.58 0.56
CA ASP A 62 -13.15 8.67 -0.32
C ASP A 62 -13.68 7.29 -0.71
N ALA A 63 -12.79 6.33 -1.00
CA ALA A 63 -13.19 4.94 -1.25
C ALA A 63 -13.87 4.30 -0.02
N VAL A 64 -13.38 4.58 1.20
CA VAL A 64 -14.01 4.12 2.45
C VAL A 64 -15.37 4.78 2.67
N ARG A 65 -15.50 6.09 2.43
CA ARG A 65 -16.75 6.84 2.61
C ARG A 65 -17.85 6.41 1.64
N ALA A 66 -17.47 5.92 0.45
CA ALA A 66 -18.39 5.46 -0.57
C ALA A 66 -19.08 4.13 -0.23
N GLU A 67 -18.60 3.37 0.75
CA GLU A 67 -19.20 2.11 1.16
C GLU A 67 -20.29 2.30 2.22
N ASP A 68 -21.40 1.58 2.11
CA ASP A 68 -22.58 1.72 2.99
C ASP A 68 -22.39 1.14 4.40
N ALA A 69 -21.27 0.45 4.66
CA ALA A 69 -20.96 -0.20 5.92
C ALA A 69 -19.47 -0.04 6.27
N PRO A 70 -19.08 -0.23 7.55
CA PRO A 70 -17.68 -0.26 7.93
C PRO A 70 -16.88 -1.30 7.14
N VAL A 71 -15.70 -0.91 6.67
CA VAL A 71 -14.89 -1.70 5.72
C VAL A 71 -13.79 -2.50 6.45
N VAL A 72 -13.38 -3.62 5.86
CA VAL A 72 -12.06 -4.18 6.10
C VAL A 72 -11.07 -3.44 5.20
N LEU A 73 -10.22 -2.61 5.80
CA LEU A 73 -9.27 -1.78 5.08
C LEU A 73 -7.91 -2.47 5.03
N VAL A 74 -7.46 -2.82 3.83
CA VAL A 74 -6.27 -3.65 3.59
C VAL A 74 -5.19 -2.81 2.91
N GLY A 75 -3.98 -2.78 3.47
CA GLY A 75 -2.83 -2.07 2.90
C GLY A 75 -1.66 -3.01 2.62
N HIS A 76 -1.09 -2.93 1.42
CA HIS A 76 0.15 -3.64 1.05
C HIS A 76 1.34 -2.68 1.01
N SER A 77 2.50 -3.09 1.54
CA SER A 77 3.74 -2.30 1.52
C SER A 77 3.53 -0.87 2.04
N SER A 78 3.86 0.17 1.26
CA SER A 78 3.58 1.58 1.57
C SER A 78 2.10 1.92 1.79
N GLY A 79 1.18 1.11 1.24
CA GLY A 79 -0.25 1.19 1.52
C GLY A 79 -0.58 1.02 3.00
N GLY A 80 0.28 0.33 3.78
CA GLY A 80 0.17 0.21 5.24
C GLY A 80 0.09 1.56 5.97
N MET A 81 0.88 2.54 5.51
CA MET A 81 0.83 3.89 6.08
C MET A 81 -0.47 4.61 5.75
N LEU A 82 -1.00 4.40 4.53
CA LEU A 82 -2.25 5.02 4.10
C LEU A 82 -3.43 4.47 4.88
N VAL A 83 -3.48 3.15 5.11
CA VAL A 83 -4.56 2.53 5.90
C VAL A 83 -4.48 2.90 7.37
N SER A 84 -3.27 3.09 7.92
CA SER A 84 -3.08 3.66 9.26
C SER A 84 -3.66 5.08 9.35
N ALA A 85 -3.32 5.95 8.38
CA ALA A 85 -3.79 7.33 8.36
C ALA A 85 -5.31 7.42 8.17
N VAL A 86 -5.89 6.61 7.28
CA VAL A 86 -7.35 6.60 7.05
C VAL A 86 -8.09 5.96 8.22
N GLY A 87 -7.52 4.94 8.86
CA GLY A 87 -8.12 4.36 10.07
C GLY A 87 -8.17 5.33 11.23
N ASP A 88 -7.18 6.23 11.34
CA ASP A 88 -7.20 7.31 12.33
C ASP A 88 -8.17 8.43 11.95
N LEU A 89 -8.32 8.71 10.66
CA LEU A 89 -9.24 9.73 10.15
C LEU A 89 -10.73 9.31 10.23
N LEU A 90 -11.03 8.03 10.02
CA LEU A 90 -12.39 7.49 9.88
C LEU A 90 -12.60 6.22 10.73
N PRO A 91 -12.24 6.19 12.02
CA PRO A 91 -12.24 4.96 12.82
C PRO A 91 -13.62 4.29 12.88
N GLU A 92 -14.70 5.05 12.85
CA GLU A 92 -16.08 4.55 12.85
C GLU A 92 -16.49 3.84 11.54
N ARG A 93 -15.70 4.04 10.47
CA ARG A 93 -15.91 3.39 9.16
C ARG A 93 -15.02 2.19 8.95
N ILE A 94 -14.22 1.80 9.94
CA ILE A 94 -13.31 0.66 9.83
C ILE A 94 -13.81 -0.50 10.71
N ALA A 95 -14.10 -1.63 10.09
CA ALA A 95 -14.38 -2.89 10.77
C ALA A 95 -13.09 -3.58 11.25
N ALA A 96 -12.04 -3.54 10.42
CA ALA A 96 -10.71 -4.05 10.73
C ALA A 96 -9.65 -3.46 9.79
N LEU A 97 -8.40 -3.44 10.26
CA LEU A 97 -7.22 -3.11 9.47
C LEU A 97 -6.44 -4.39 9.15
N VAL A 98 -6.01 -4.55 7.91
CA VAL A 98 -5.16 -5.68 7.50
C VAL A 98 -3.91 -5.15 6.79
N TYR A 99 -2.75 -5.54 7.30
CA TYR A 99 -1.44 -5.17 6.76
C TYR A 99 -0.86 -6.38 6.06
N VAL A 100 -0.58 -6.29 4.76
CA VAL A 100 -0.02 -7.39 3.96
C VAL A 100 1.38 -7.00 3.54
N SER A 101 2.42 -7.58 4.17
CA SER A 101 3.81 -7.15 3.96
C SER A 101 3.91 -5.62 3.90
N ALA A 102 3.49 -4.96 4.96
CA ALA A 102 3.21 -3.53 4.93
C ALA A 102 3.83 -2.78 6.10
N PHE A 103 4.14 -1.51 5.88
CA PHE A 103 4.63 -0.64 6.93
C PHE A 103 3.55 -0.42 8.00
N LEU A 104 3.87 -0.81 9.22
CA LEU A 104 3.08 -0.54 10.43
C LEU A 104 3.99 0.19 11.43
N LEU A 105 4.11 1.50 11.24
CA LEU A 105 5.13 2.30 11.91
C LEU A 105 4.60 2.97 13.19
N PRO A 106 5.41 3.05 14.26
CA PRO A 106 5.11 3.93 15.39
C PRO A 106 5.04 5.40 14.96
N ALA A 107 4.34 6.21 15.76
CA ALA A 107 4.27 7.65 15.52
C ALA A 107 5.66 8.30 15.46
N GLY A 108 5.88 9.16 14.47
CA GLY A 108 7.15 9.83 14.23
C GLY A 108 8.24 8.99 13.54
N VAL A 109 8.00 7.70 13.31
CA VAL A 109 8.92 6.82 12.57
C VAL A 109 8.61 6.90 11.08
N THR A 110 9.64 7.00 10.24
CA THR A 110 9.49 7.12 8.78
C THR A 110 10.03 5.89 8.07
N PRO A 111 9.49 5.49 6.90
CA PRO A 111 9.98 4.35 6.14
C PRO A 111 11.49 4.41 5.85
N PRO A 112 12.09 5.54 5.44
CA PRO A 112 13.53 5.60 5.21
C PRO A 112 14.37 5.32 6.47
N ALA A 113 13.84 5.59 7.67
CA ALA A 113 14.53 5.27 8.91
C ALA A 113 14.54 3.76 9.14
N VAL A 114 13.39 3.09 8.98
CA VAL A 114 13.27 1.65 9.23
C VAL A 114 13.93 0.82 8.14
N MET A 115 13.81 1.22 6.87
CA MET A 115 14.47 0.57 5.74
C MET A 115 16.00 0.64 5.81
N ARG A 116 16.57 1.64 6.49
CA ARG A 116 18.03 1.73 6.71
C ARG A 116 18.52 0.65 7.65
N ASP A 117 17.72 0.33 8.66
CA ASP A 117 18.06 -0.65 9.69
C ASP A 117 17.73 -2.08 9.25
N ASP A 118 17.01 -2.23 8.14
CA ASP A 118 16.72 -3.49 7.48
C ASP A 118 17.83 -3.91 6.51
N GLY A 119 18.81 -4.65 7.05
CA GLY A 119 19.91 -5.21 6.26
C GLY A 119 19.52 -6.34 5.30
N GLU A 120 18.27 -6.81 5.31
CA GLU A 120 17.79 -7.89 4.43
C GLU A 120 17.01 -7.36 3.23
N SER A 121 16.50 -6.13 3.29
CA SER A 121 15.79 -5.50 2.17
C SER A 121 16.71 -5.22 0.98
N LEU A 122 16.28 -5.65 -0.20
CA LEU A 122 16.89 -5.32 -1.48
C LEU A 122 16.34 -4.02 -2.08
N LEU A 123 15.27 -3.46 -1.50
CA LEU A 123 14.60 -2.29 -2.06
C LEU A 123 15.51 -1.05 -2.08
N PRO A 124 16.15 -0.61 -0.97
CA PRO A 124 16.95 0.62 -0.96
C PRO A 124 18.06 0.67 -2.02
N SER A 125 18.76 -0.45 -2.24
CA SER A 125 19.87 -0.55 -3.19
C SER A 125 19.41 -0.69 -4.64
N SER A 126 18.14 -1.02 -4.87
CA SER A 126 17.54 -1.20 -6.19
C SER A 126 16.85 0.07 -6.74
N LEU A 127 16.69 1.10 -5.91
CA LEU A 127 16.02 2.34 -6.29
C LEU A 127 16.90 3.24 -7.17
N VAL A 128 16.33 3.71 -8.26
CA VAL A 128 16.91 4.72 -9.15
C VAL A 128 16.00 5.94 -9.13
N VAL A 129 16.55 7.10 -8.80
CA VAL A 129 15.83 8.36 -8.94
C VAL A 129 15.85 8.78 -10.40
N ASP A 130 14.68 9.01 -10.98
CA ASP A 130 14.54 9.37 -12.39
C ASP A 130 15.03 10.80 -12.66
N GLY A 131 15.28 11.15 -13.93
CA GLY A 131 16.08 12.32 -14.31
C GLY A 131 15.57 13.68 -13.81
N ASP A 132 14.26 13.85 -13.58
CA ASP A 132 13.68 15.08 -13.04
C ASP A 132 13.58 15.10 -11.50
N GLY A 133 13.99 14.00 -10.85
CA GLY A 133 13.99 13.82 -9.40
C GLY A 133 12.61 13.61 -8.77
N ARG A 134 11.53 13.60 -9.56
CA ARG A 134 10.14 13.56 -9.08
C ARG A 134 9.63 12.15 -8.86
N THR A 135 10.21 11.19 -9.55
CA THR A 135 9.86 9.78 -9.47
C THR A 135 11.06 8.93 -9.11
N ALA A 136 10.79 7.74 -8.56
CA ALA A 136 11.78 6.70 -8.35
C ALA A 136 11.31 5.40 -8.99
N SER A 137 12.22 4.73 -9.67
CA SER A 137 11.96 3.50 -10.41
C SER A 137 12.91 2.39 -9.97
N LEU A 138 12.58 1.14 -10.33
CA LEU A 138 13.51 0.01 -10.26
C LEU A 138 13.80 -0.45 -11.68
N ARG A 139 15.03 -0.89 -11.95
CA ARG A 139 15.31 -1.64 -13.18
C ARG A 139 14.50 -2.93 -13.16
N ARG A 140 14.00 -3.37 -14.31
CA ARG A 140 13.14 -4.56 -14.40
C ARG A 140 13.75 -5.80 -13.75
N GLU A 141 15.05 -6.01 -13.95
CA GLU A 141 15.80 -7.13 -13.36
C GLU A 141 15.83 -7.08 -11.83
N ASP A 142 16.05 -5.88 -11.26
CA ASP A 142 16.03 -5.67 -9.82
C ASP A 142 14.60 -5.82 -9.28
N ALA A 143 13.60 -5.24 -9.96
CA ALA A 143 12.20 -5.38 -9.59
C ALA A 143 11.73 -6.84 -9.56
N ARG A 144 12.21 -7.70 -10.48
CA ARG A 144 11.94 -9.14 -10.46
C ARG A 144 12.47 -9.78 -9.17
N GLN A 145 13.69 -9.43 -8.76
CA GLN A 145 14.32 -9.98 -7.56
C GLN A 145 13.75 -9.40 -6.26
N VAL A 146 13.24 -8.17 -6.29
CA VAL A 146 12.70 -7.48 -5.11
C VAL A 146 11.24 -7.88 -4.87
N PHE A 147 10.37 -7.78 -5.88
CA PHE A 147 8.92 -7.90 -5.69
C PHE A 147 8.34 -9.27 -6.04
N TYR A 148 8.99 -10.01 -6.92
CA TYR A 148 8.38 -11.22 -7.49
C TYR A 148 9.29 -12.43 -7.39
N ALA A 149 10.30 -12.46 -6.53
CA ALA A 149 11.39 -13.47 -6.58
C ALA A 149 10.95 -14.94 -6.56
N ASP A 150 9.78 -15.23 -6.00
CA ASP A 150 9.20 -16.57 -5.86
C ASP A 150 8.08 -16.87 -6.86
N CYS A 151 7.72 -15.91 -7.72
CA CYS A 151 6.75 -16.10 -8.79
C CYS A 151 7.35 -16.84 -9.99
N ASP A 152 6.53 -17.55 -10.76
CA ASP A 152 6.91 -18.01 -12.10
C ASP A 152 7.09 -16.83 -13.07
N ASP A 153 7.65 -17.11 -14.24
CA ASP A 153 7.96 -16.07 -15.23
C ASP A 153 6.71 -15.46 -15.86
N GLU A 154 5.60 -16.18 -15.94
CA GLU A 154 4.36 -15.64 -16.50
C GLU A 154 3.80 -14.56 -15.58
N VAL A 155 3.65 -14.88 -14.29
CA VAL A 155 3.15 -13.96 -13.26
C VAL A 155 4.09 -12.77 -13.11
N ALA A 156 5.40 -13.03 -13.03
CA ALA A 156 6.36 -11.98 -12.84
C ALA A 156 6.41 -11.02 -14.03
N ASN A 157 6.44 -11.52 -15.27
CA ASN A 157 6.43 -10.65 -16.45
C ASN A 157 5.12 -9.85 -16.56
N TRP A 158 3.98 -10.48 -16.28
CA TRP A 158 2.68 -9.80 -16.25
C TRP A 158 2.70 -8.60 -15.29
N ALA A 159 3.29 -8.75 -14.10
CA ALA A 159 3.34 -7.70 -13.09
C ALA A 159 4.41 -6.64 -13.42
N LEU A 160 5.61 -7.07 -13.84
CA LEU A 160 6.71 -6.17 -14.23
C LEU A 160 6.34 -5.25 -15.40
N ASP A 161 5.49 -5.70 -16.33
CA ASP A 161 4.98 -4.87 -17.44
C ASP A 161 4.01 -3.77 -16.98
N ARG A 162 3.54 -3.83 -15.74
CA ARG A 162 2.55 -2.91 -15.16
C ARG A 162 3.12 -2.05 -14.03
N LEU A 163 4.35 -2.33 -13.59
CA LEU A 163 5.06 -1.45 -12.67
C LEU A 163 5.26 -0.09 -13.32
N GLN A 164 5.16 0.96 -12.53
CA GLN A 164 5.34 2.34 -12.97
C GLN A 164 6.24 3.12 -12.02
N PRO A 165 6.84 4.23 -12.46
CA PRO A 165 7.64 5.09 -11.60
C PRO A 165 6.82 5.60 -10.40
N GLU A 166 7.39 5.52 -9.20
CA GLU A 166 6.74 5.93 -7.95
C GLU A 166 6.89 7.45 -7.73
N PRO A 167 5.79 8.21 -7.57
CA PRO A 167 5.84 9.62 -7.21
C PRO A 167 6.49 9.85 -5.84
N ARG A 168 7.58 10.63 -5.80
CA ARG A 168 8.31 10.91 -4.54
C ARG A 168 7.65 11.99 -3.66
N VAL A 169 6.70 12.74 -4.23
CA VAL A 169 5.95 13.81 -3.53
C VAL A 169 4.82 13.26 -2.65
N VAL A 170 4.34 12.06 -2.96
CA VAL A 170 3.37 11.31 -2.16
C VAL A 170 4.14 10.66 -1.01
N GLY A 171 4.77 11.50 -0.20
CA GLY A 171 5.57 11.07 0.94
C GLY A 171 4.72 10.45 2.04
N THR A 172 5.41 9.92 3.05
CA THR A 172 4.85 9.40 4.30
C THR A 172 3.76 10.34 4.84
N PRO A 173 2.52 9.85 5.00
CA PRO A 173 1.48 10.62 5.69
C PRO A 173 1.99 11.04 7.07
N PRO A 174 1.63 12.22 7.59
CA PRO A 174 2.00 12.59 8.95
C PRO A 174 1.45 11.55 9.93
N THR A 175 2.34 10.74 10.51
CA THR A 175 2.00 9.78 11.56
C THR A 175 2.13 10.50 12.90
N GLY A 176 1.00 10.87 13.48
CA GLY A 176 0.94 11.54 14.78
C GLY A 176 -0.35 11.17 15.49
N GLN A 177 -0.44 9.92 15.98
CA GLN A 177 -1.62 9.46 16.71
C GLN A 177 -1.60 10.05 18.12
N ALA A 178 -2.69 10.70 18.52
CA ALA A 178 -2.92 10.96 19.93
C ALA A 178 -3.07 9.61 20.68
N SER A 179 -2.51 9.51 21.89
CA SER A 179 -2.55 8.28 22.70
C SER A 179 -3.96 7.80 23.07
N THR A 180 -4.99 8.58 22.75
CA THR A 180 -6.41 8.32 23.02
C THR A 180 -7.24 8.13 21.76
N SER A 181 -6.61 7.94 20.58
CA SER A 181 -7.37 7.78 19.33
C SER A 181 -8.13 6.44 19.32
N PRO A 182 -9.43 6.41 18.95
CA PRO A 182 -10.17 5.16 18.74
C PRO A 182 -9.52 4.22 17.72
N PHE A 183 -8.64 4.74 16.86
CA PHE A 183 -7.76 3.96 16.00
C PHE A 183 -7.00 2.85 16.75
N LEU A 184 -6.55 3.16 17.97
CA LEU A 184 -5.75 2.24 18.78
C LEU A 184 -6.54 1.01 19.23
N ASP A 185 -7.87 1.07 19.18
CA ASP A 185 -8.77 -0.04 19.54
C ASP A 185 -9.26 -0.83 18.32
N LEU A 186 -8.97 -0.39 17.10
CA LEU A 186 -9.40 -1.08 15.88
C LEU A 186 -8.74 -2.48 15.78
N PRO A 187 -9.53 -3.54 15.48
CA PRO A 187 -8.99 -4.85 15.19
C PRO A 187 -7.96 -4.78 14.06
N ARG A 188 -6.78 -5.38 14.28
CA ARG A 188 -5.69 -5.37 13.31
C ARG A 188 -5.11 -6.76 13.09
N PHE A 189 -4.82 -7.04 11.83
CA PHE A 189 -4.21 -8.28 11.39
C PHE A 189 -2.98 -7.96 10.55
N TYR A 190 -1.95 -8.77 10.67
CA TYR A 190 -0.74 -8.68 9.85
C TYR A 190 -0.55 -9.99 9.12
N VAL A 191 -0.34 -9.91 7.81
CA VAL A 191 0.00 -11.02 6.92
C VAL A 191 1.45 -10.83 6.51
N GLU A 192 2.32 -11.66 7.07
CA GLU A 192 3.75 -11.67 6.76
C GLU A 192 4.03 -12.63 5.60
N CYS A 193 4.60 -12.11 4.51
CA CYS A 193 5.16 -12.93 3.45
C CYS A 193 6.63 -13.23 3.79
N THR A 194 6.91 -14.39 4.38
CA THR A 194 8.25 -14.76 4.92
C THR A 194 9.40 -14.82 3.91
N LYS A 195 9.14 -14.63 2.61
CA LYS A 195 10.13 -14.55 1.53
C LYS A 195 10.17 -13.18 0.86
N ASP A 196 9.49 -12.19 1.43
CA ASP A 196 9.53 -10.80 0.98
C ASP A 196 10.98 -10.29 1.02
N ARG A 197 11.40 -9.65 -0.06
CA ARG A 197 12.74 -9.06 -0.22
C ARG A 197 12.68 -7.55 -0.35
N ALA A 198 11.48 -6.98 -0.38
CA ALA A 198 11.25 -5.54 -0.35
C ALA A 198 11.20 -5.03 1.09
N LEU A 199 10.51 -5.77 1.96
CA LEU A 199 10.37 -5.48 3.39
C LEU A 199 10.82 -6.69 4.21
N GLY A 200 11.90 -6.54 4.96
CA GLY A 200 12.41 -7.55 5.88
C GLY A 200 11.74 -7.49 7.25
N PRO A 201 12.05 -8.45 8.14
CA PRO A 201 11.34 -8.67 9.42
C PRO A 201 11.48 -7.53 10.45
N ARG A 202 12.26 -6.49 10.14
CA ARG A 202 12.46 -5.31 10.99
C ARG A 202 11.70 -4.06 10.52
N THR A 203 10.89 -4.19 9.46
CA THR A 203 10.14 -3.08 8.83
C THR A 203 8.70 -2.90 9.30
#